data_AF-A0A450U3P1-F1
#
_entry.id   AF-A0A450U3P1-F1
#
_cell.length_a   1.000
_cell.length_b   1.000
_cell.length_c   1.000
_cell.angle_alpha   90.00
_cell.angle_beta   90.00
_cell.angle_gamma   90.00
#
_symmetry.space_group_name_H-M   'P 1'
#
loop_
_entity.id
_entity.type
_entity.pdbx_description
1 polymer ?
#
loop_
_entity_poly.entity_id
_entity_poly.type
_entity_poly.pdbx_seq_one_letter_code
_entity_poly.pdbx_strand_id
1 'polypeptide(L)'
;MIKIFTIVEGEGEVNAFPVLLRRLGEWLSPQCSVQVERPIRVPRDRFLKRKEEFRRFLWLAAAKSGDIGWIIILLDADDDCPARLGPEILERASVIVPHRQVSVILADREFEAWFLAAAPSLNGKRGFSYGKR
;
A
#
# COMPACT_ATOMS: atom_id res chain seq x y z
N MET A 1 4.60 -17.43 7.98
CA MET A 1 3.77 -16.21 7.99
C MET A 1 4.53 -15.10 7.30
N ILE A 2 3.99 -14.56 6.22
CA ILE A 2 4.60 -13.47 5.44
C ILE A 2 4.21 -12.16 6.11
N LYS A 3 5.20 -11.35 6.51
CA LYS A 3 4.94 -10.00 7.05
C LYS A 3 4.90 -9.01 5.91
N ILE A 4 3.78 -8.30 5.79
CA ILE A 4 3.62 -7.19 4.85
C ILE A 4 3.77 -5.89 5.63
N PHE A 5 4.72 -5.07 5.21
CA PHE A 5 4.95 -3.76 5.76
C PHE A 5 4.68 -2.70 4.69
N THR A 6 3.72 -1.80 4.93
CA THR A 6 3.30 -0.85 3.90
C THR A 6 3.76 0.57 4.18
N ILE A 7 4.02 1.33 3.12
CA ILE A 7 4.25 2.77 3.14
C ILE A 7 3.06 3.42 2.43
N VAL A 8 2.41 4.37 3.08
CA VAL A 8 1.18 5.04 2.61
C VAL A 8 1.25 6.55 2.80
N GLU A 9 0.39 7.30 2.13
CA GLU A 9 0.40 8.77 2.16
C GLU A 9 -0.48 9.36 3.27
N GLY A 10 -1.76 9.01 3.27
CA GLY A 10 -2.78 9.60 4.12
C GLY A 10 -3.11 8.76 5.35
N GLU A 11 -3.94 9.36 6.22
CA GLU A 11 -4.40 8.73 7.47
C GLU A 11 -5.53 7.71 7.21
N GLY A 12 -6.27 7.86 6.10
CA GLY A 12 -7.31 6.91 5.70
C GLY A 12 -6.72 5.54 5.40
N GLU A 13 -5.63 5.52 4.63
CA GLU A 13 -4.91 4.34 4.14
C GLU A 13 -4.21 3.60 5.28
N VAL A 14 -3.71 4.33 6.29
CA VAL A 14 -3.16 3.73 7.53
C VAL A 14 -4.14 2.71 8.13
N ASN A 15 -5.43 3.01 8.07
CA ASN A 15 -6.48 2.18 8.64
C ASN A 15 -7.13 1.25 7.61
N ALA A 16 -7.40 1.76 6.40
CA ALA A 16 -8.18 1.05 5.39
C ALA A 16 -7.34 0.06 4.58
N PHE A 17 -6.10 0.40 4.21
CA PHE A 17 -5.28 -0.44 3.33
C PHE A 17 -4.92 -1.79 3.97
N PRO A 18 -4.57 -1.89 5.27
CA PRO A 18 -4.38 -3.19 5.92
C PRO A 18 -5.64 -4.07 5.92
N VAL A 19 -6.83 -3.47 6.04
CA VAL A 19 -8.09 -4.21 5.98
C VAL A 19 -8.32 -4.75 4.57
N LEU A 20 -8.05 -3.93 3.55
CA LEU A 20 -8.16 -4.35 2.14
C LEU A 20 -7.19 -5.50 1.84
N LEU A 21 -5.92 -5.39 2.23
CA LEU A 21 -4.92 -6.44 2.00
C LEU A 21 -5.30 -7.76 2.68
N ARG A 22 -5.86 -7.73 3.90
CA ARG A 22 -6.36 -8.95 4.56
C ARG A 22 -7.52 -9.56 3.78
N ARG A 23 -8.51 -8.75 3.37
CA ARG A 23 -9.66 -9.21 2.57
C ARG A 23 -9.22 -9.83 1.25
N LEU A 24 -8.26 -9.21 0.56
CA LEU A 24 -7.71 -9.73 -0.70
C LEU A 24 -6.87 -10.99 -0.47
N GLY A 25 -6.07 -11.04 0.59
CA GLY A 25 -5.29 -12.22 0.96
C GLY A 25 -6.17 -13.43 1.24
N GLU A 26 -7.22 -13.27 2.03
CA GLU A 26 -8.22 -14.32 2.29
C GLU A 26 -8.92 -14.78 1.01
N TRP A 27 -9.21 -13.86 0.07
CA TRP A 27 -9.91 -14.19 -1.17
C TRP A 27 -9.02 -14.86 -2.22
N LEU A 28 -7.83 -14.32 -2.46
CA LEU A 28 -6.93 -14.74 -3.55
C LEU A 28 -5.91 -15.79 -3.12
N SER A 29 -5.59 -15.87 -1.83
CA SER A 29 -4.52 -16.74 -1.31
C SER A 29 -4.85 -17.25 0.10
N PRO A 30 -6.00 -17.93 0.29
CA PRO A 30 -6.46 -18.38 1.61
C PRO A 30 -5.47 -19.33 2.32
N GLN A 31 -4.61 -20.02 1.58
CA GLN A 31 -3.54 -20.88 2.09
C GLN A 31 -2.34 -20.11 2.65
N CYS A 32 -2.22 -18.81 2.35
CA CYS A 32 -1.09 -17.98 2.76
C CYS A 32 -1.40 -17.28 4.08
N SER A 33 -0.61 -17.55 5.11
CA SER A 33 -0.65 -16.79 6.36
C SER A 33 0.08 -15.46 6.19
N VAL A 34 -0.68 -14.36 6.14
CA VAL A 34 -0.18 -12.99 5.97
C VAL A 34 -0.44 -12.17 7.23
N GLN A 35 0.59 -11.49 7.73
CA GLN A 35 0.48 -10.50 8.79
C GLN A 35 0.74 -9.11 8.21
N VAL A 36 -0.29 -8.28 8.15
CA VAL A 36 -0.16 -6.89 7.68
C VAL A 36 0.06 -5.99 8.90
N GLU A 37 1.24 -5.38 8.97
CA GLU A 37 1.62 -4.47 10.05
C GLU A 37 1.00 -3.08 9.87
N ARG A 38 1.05 -2.26 10.92
CA ARG A 38 0.62 -0.86 10.83
C ARG A 38 1.49 -0.10 9.80
N PRO A 39 0.89 0.57 8.80
CA PRO A 39 1.65 1.28 7.78
C PRO A 39 2.55 2.39 8.33
N ILE A 40 3.65 2.70 7.63
CA ILE A 40 4.36 3.97 7.81
C ILE A 40 3.67 5.02 6.94
N ARG A 41 3.19 6.09 7.56
CA ARG A 41 2.66 7.25 6.86
C ARG A 41 3.79 8.20 6.47
N VAL A 42 3.82 8.61 5.20
CA VAL A 42 4.82 9.55 4.65
C VAL A 42 4.14 10.63 3.81
N PRO A 43 4.56 11.91 3.87
CA PRO A 43 4.11 12.89 2.89
C PRO A 43 4.67 12.51 1.50
N ARG A 44 3.81 12.21 0.53
CA ARG A 44 4.18 11.71 -0.81
C ARG A 44 5.28 12.52 -1.46
N ASP A 45 5.06 13.82 -1.55
CA ASP A 45 5.98 14.76 -2.20
C ASP A 45 7.38 14.72 -1.60
N ARG A 46 7.44 14.69 -0.27
CA ARG A 46 8.69 14.63 0.47
C ARG A 46 9.37 13.27 0.30
N PHE A 47 8.59 12.20 0.36
CA PHE A 47 9.06 10.83 0.19
C PHE A 47 9.64 10.59 -1.21
N LEU A 48 8.99 11.09 -2.25
CA LEU A 48 9.43 10.89 -3.64
C LEU A 48 10.60 11.80 -4.04
N LYS A 49 10.61 13.07 -3.60
CA LYS A 49 11.60 14.07 -4.04
C LYS A 49 12.90 14.03 -3.22
N ARG A 50 12.88 13.60 -1.96
CA ARG A 50 14.08 13.57 -1.08
C ARG A 50 14.68 12.18 -1.01
N LYS A 51 15.83 12.00 -1.66
CA LYS A 51 16.55 10.71 -1.75
C LYS A 51 16.84 10.10 -0.37
N GLU A 52 17.23 10.92 0.59
CA GLU A 52 17.57 10.49 1.94
C GLU A 52 16.34 9.98 2.69
N GLU A 53 15.19 10.65 2.54
CA GLU A 53 13.93 10.22 3.15
C GLU A 53 13.38 8.96 2.49
N PHE A 54 13.40 8.89 1.16
CA PHE A 54 13.03 7.69 0.41
C PHE A 54 13.81 6.47 0.92
N ARG A 55 15.14 6.61 1.01
CA ARG A 55 16.02 5.55 1.52
C ARG A 55 15.71 5.18 2.97
N ARG A 56 15.55 6.19 3.84
CA ARG A 56 15.29 5.99 5.27
C ARG A 56 14.03 5.15 5.50
N PHE A 57 12.93 5.49 4.82
CA PHE A 57 11.66 4.78 5.00
C PHE A 57 11.68 3.37 4.43
N LEU A 58 12.36 3.15 3.30
CA LEU A 58 12.57 1.80 2.76
C LEU A 58 13.38 0.92 3.71
N TRP A 59 14.46 1.43 4.30
CA TRP A 59 15.24 0.70 5.30
C TRP A 59 14.42 0.39 6.56
N LEU A 60 13.62 1.34 7.02
CA LEU A 60 12.72 1.12 8.15
C LEU A 60 11.69 0.03 7.85
N ALA A 61 11.08 0.04 6.67
CA ALA A 61 10.14 -0.99 6.24
C ALA A 61 10.83 -2.36 6.12
N ALA A 62 12.01 -2.41 5.50
CA ALA A 62 12.82 -3.62 5.37
C ALA A 62 13.17 -4.25 6.72
N ALA A 63 13.60 -3.44 7.69
CA ALA A 63 13.93 -3.88 9.03
C ALA A 63 12.69 -4.45 9.76
N LYS A 64 11.53 -3.80 9.62
CA LYS A 64 10.29 -4.25 10.27
C LYS A 64 9.67 -5.48 9.61
N SER A 65 9.89 -5.67 8.31
CA SER A 65 9.34 -6.79 7.56
C SER A 65 9.98 -8.15 7.89
N GLY A 66 11.17 -8.18 8.48
CA GLY A 66 11.90 -9.43 8.77
C GLY A 66 12.35 -10.15 7.50
N ASP A 67 13.05 -11.30 7.65
CA ASP A 67 13.84 -11.89 6.56
C ASP A 67 13.06 -12.34 5.32
N ILE A 68 11.80 -12.71 5.49
CA ILE A 68 10.89 -13.13 4.41
C ILE A 68 9.78 -12.11 4.16
N GLY A 69 9.98 -10.87 4.60
CA GLY A 69 8.99 -9.80 4.55
C GLY A 69 8.84 -9.15 3.18
N TRP A 70 7.69 -8.52 2.97
CA TRP A 70 7.33 -7.82 1.74
C TRP A 70 6.99 -6.36 2.05
N ILE A 71 7.62 -5.44 1.32
CA ILE A 71 7.33 -4.02 1.36
C ILE A 71 6.32 -3.66 0.27
N ILE A 72 5.22 -3.00 0.63
CA ILE A 72 4.27 -2.46 -0.36
C ILE A 72 4.20 -0.95 -0.22
N ILE A 73 4.47 -0.23 -1.30
CA ILE A 73 4.31 1.22 -1.36
C ILE A 73 2.97 1.50 -2.05
N LEU A 74 2.04 2.14 -1.36
CA LEU A 74 0.79 2.64 -1.93
C LEU A 74 0.83 4.16 -1.88
N LEU A 75 0.68 4.80 -3.04
CA LEU A 75 0.58 6.26 -3.16
C LEU A 75 -0.56 6.61 -4.11
N ASP A 76 -1.16 7.77 -3.91
CA ASP A 76 -2.06 8.35 -4.89
C ASP A 76 -1.25 8.82 -6.10
N ALA A 77 -1.82 8.62 -7.29
CA ALA A 77 -1.21 9.06 -8.52
C ALA A 77 -1.48 10.55 -8.75
N ASP A 78 -2.55 11.11 -8.19
CA ASP A 78 -2.99 12.48 -8.47
C ASP A 78 -3.12 12.70 -10.00
N ASP A 79 -2.29 13.58 -10.57
CA ASP A 79 -2.14 13.86 -12.00
C ASP A 79 -1.00 13.07 -12.69
N ASP A 80 -0.18 12.34 -11.93
CA ASP A 80 0.91 11.53 -12.47
C ASP A 80 0.39 10.25 -13.14
N CYS A 81 1.09 9.80 -14.19
CA CYS A 81 0.74 8.56 -14.87
C CYS A 81 1.24 7.34 -14.07
N PRO A 82 0.35 6.47 -13.53
CA PRO A 82 0.75 5.31 -12.73
C PRO A 82 1.69 4.36 -13.47
N ALA A 83 1.45 4.18 -14.78
CA ALA A 83 2.23 3.29 -15.64
C ALA A 83 3.68 3.77 -15.87
N ARG A 84 3.97 5.05 -15.61
CA ARG A 84 5.34 5.62 -15.68
C ARG A 84 5.96 5.71 -14.30
N LEU A 85 5.23 6.32 -13.35
CA LEU A 85 5.76 6.61 -12.01
C LEU A 85 5.94 5.33 -11.17
N GLY A 86 5.04 4.36 -11.28
CA GLY A 86 5.11 3.10 -10.53
C GLY A 86 6.41 2.32 -10.80
N PRO A 87 6.74 2.01 -12.06
CA PRO A 87 8.00 1.35 -12.42
C PRO A 87 9.24 2.13 -11.97
N GLU A 88 9.25 3.46 -12.10
CA GLU A 88 10.37 4.29 -11.65
C GLU A 88 10.63 4.15 -10.14
N ILE A 89 9.56 4.24 -9.33
CA ILE A 89 9.67 4.07 -7.88
C ILE A 89 10.15 2.66 -7.54
N LEU A 90 9.65 1.64 -8.25
CA LEU A 90 10.03 0.25 -8.01
C LEU A 90 11.51 0.01 -8.32
N GLU A 91 12.02 0.53 -9.43
CA GLU A 91 13.44 0.44 -9.79
C GLU A 91 14.31 1.08 -8.71
N ARG A 92 13.97 2.31 -8.31
CA ARG A 92 14.67 3.04 -7.24
C ARG A 92 14.64 2.29 -5.92
N ALA A 93 13.49 1.72 -5.53
CA ALA A 93 13.35 0.99 -4.28
C ALA A 93 14.15 -0.33 -4.28
N SER A 94 14.14 -1.04 -5.41
CA SER A 94 14.83 -2.32 -5.56
C SER A 94 16.35 -2.18 -5.42
N VAL A 95 16.92 -1.05 -5.86
CA VAL A 95 18.34 -0.73 -5.65
C VAL A 95 18.67 -0.49 -4.17
N ILE A 96 17.73 0.09 -3.41
CA ILE A 96 17.96 0.48 -2.01
C ILE A 96 17.79 -0.69 -1.04
N VAL A 97 16.87 -1.60 -1.32
CA VAL A 97 16.57 -2.80 -0.52
C VAL A 97 16.57 -4.06 -1.39
N PRO A 98 17.71 -4.41 -2.03
CA PRO A 98 17.76 -5.54 -2.99
C PRO A 98 17.50 -6.90 -2.35
N HIS A 99 17.56 -6.98 -1.01
CA HIS A 99 17.31 -8.17 -0.21
C HIS A 99 15.84 -8.31 0.24
N ARG A 100 14.94 -7.46 -0.26
CA ARG A 100 13.52 -7.45 0.09
C ARG A 100 12.65 -7.46 -1.16
N GLN A 101 11.50 -8.13 -1.07
CA GLN A 101 10.46 -7.98 -2.06
C GLN A 101 9.79 -6.61 -1.90
N VAL A 102 9.63 -5.91 -3.01
CA VAL A 102 8.97 -4.61 -3.06
C VAL A 102 7.90 -4.64 -4.15
N SER A 103 6.70 -4.18 -3.81
CA SER A 103 5.65 -3.85 -4.78
C SER A 103 5.30 -2.38 -4.67
N VAL A 104 5.04 -1.76 -5.81
CA VAL A 104 4.61 -0.37 -5.89
C VAL A 104 3.22 -0.32 -6.52
N ILE A 105 2.30 0.36 -5.85
CA ILE A 105 0.90 0.50 -6.22
C ILE A 105 0.61 2.00 -6.26
N LEU A 106 0.22 2.49 -7.44
CA LEU A 106 -0.22 3.87 -7.64
C LEU A 106 -1.72 3.82 -7.88
N ALA A 107 -2.51 4.38 -6.97
CA ALA A 107 -3.95 4.47 -7.16
C ALA A 107 -4.23 5.55 -8.21
N ASP A 108 -4.87 5.16 -9.33
CA ASP A 108 -5.22 6.12 -10.38
C ASP A 108 -6.17 7.18 -9.81
N ARG A 109 -5.72 8.43 -9.85
CA ARG A 109 -6.20 9.57 -9.04
C ARG A 109 -5.97 9.34 -7.54
N GLU A 110 -6.85 8.58 -6.88
CA GLU A 110 -6.95 8.48 -5.41
C GLU A 110 -7.35 7.06 -4.97
N PHE A 111 -6.81 6.58 -3.85
CA PHE A 111 -7.15 5.28 -3.26
C PHE A 111 -8.63 5.18 -2.85
N GLU A 112 -9.23 6.29 -2.40
CA GLU A 112 -10.63 6.41 -1.98
C GLU A 112 -11.60 6.01 -3.11
N ALA A 113 -11.22 6.27 -4.36
CA ALA A 113 -12.04 5.96 -5.53
C ALA A 113 -12.33 4.46 -5.65
N TRP A 114 -11.43 3.60 -5.17
CA TRP A 114 -11.64 2.14 -5.17
C TRP A 114 -12.85 1.75 -4.31
N PHE A 115 -13.09 2.47 -3.21
CA PHE A 115 -14.24 2.20 -2.34
C PHE A 115 -15.55 2.69 -2.92
N LEU A 116 -15.52 3.77 -3.71
CA LEU A 116 -16.69 4.21 -4.48
C LEU A 116 -17.11 3.15 -5.49
N ALA A 117 -16.15 2.63 -6.27
CA ALA A 117 -16.41 1.55 -7.23
C ALA A 117 -16.83 0.24 -6.52
N ALA A 118 -16.24 -0.05 -5.36
CA ALA A 118 -16.52 -1.25 -4.59
C ALA A 118 -17.72 -1.13 -3.63
N ALA A 119 -18.47 -0.02 -3.65
CA ALA A 119 -19.58 0.24 -2.73
C ALA A 119 -20.61 -0.91 -2.63
N PRO A 120 -21.03 -1.57 -3.73
CA PRO A 120 -21.89 -2.75 -3.63
C PRO A 120 -21.31 -3.86 -2.74
N SER A 121 -19.99 -4.08 -2.81
CA SER A 121 -19.27 -5.10 -2.03
C SER A 121 -19.16 -4.77 -0.54
N LEU A 122 -19.42 -3.53 -0.16
CA LEU A 122 -19.34 -3.01 1.20
C LEU A 122 -20.72 -2.88 1.84
N ASN A 123 -21.81 -3.08 1.07
CA ASN A 123 -23.17 -2.94 1.57
C ASN A 123 -23.43 -3.83 2.78
N GLY A 124 -24.04 -3.25 3.82
CA GLY A 124 -24.33 -3.92 5.08
C GLY A 124 -23.11 -4.14 5.99
N LYS A 125 -21.91 -3.68 5.61
CA LYS A 125 -20.71 -3.78 6.47
C LYS A 125 -20.55 -2.52 7.30
N ARG A 126 -20.38 -2.69 8.62
CA ARG A 126 -20.10 -1.59 9.57
C ARG A 126 -21.06 -0.39 9.44
N GLY A 127 -22.34 -0.66 9.19
CA GLY A 127 -23.36 0.38 9.04
C GLY A 127 -23.42 1.05 7.66
N PHE A 128 -22.54 0.69 6.72
CA PHE A 128 -22.59 1.21 5.36
C PHE A 128 -23.81 0.65 4.60
N SER A 129 -24.53 1.52 3.90
CA SER A 129 -25.68 1.16 3.06
C SER A 129 -25.49 1.71 1.66
N TYR A 130 -25.59 0.85 0.66
CA TYR A 130 -25.53 1.21 -0.76
C TYR A 130 -26.88 0.98 -1.42
N GLY A 131 -27.32 1.94 -2.25
CA GLY A 131 -28.56 1.82 -3.03
C GLY A 131 -29.87 2.07 -2.27
N LYS A 132 -29.83 2.44 -0.98
CA LYS A 132 -31.00 2.96 -0.28
C LYS A 132 -31.18 4.44 -0.63
N ARG A 133 -32.19 4.75 -1.44
CA ARG A 133 -32.83 6.08 -1.47
C ARG A 133 -33.88 6.13 -0.37
#